data_AF-A0A0D3VGW1-F1
#
_entry.id   AF-A0A0D3VGW1-F1
#
_cell.length_a   1.000
_cell.length_b   1.000
_cell.length_c   1.000
_cell.angle_alpha   90.00
_cell.angle_beta   90.00
_cell.angle_gamma   90.00
#
_symmetry.space_group_name_H-M   'P 1'
#
loop_
_entity.id
_entity.type
_entity.pdbx_description
1 polymer ?
#
loop_
_entity_poly.entity_id
_entity_poly.type
_entity_poly.pdbx_seq_one_letter_code
_entity_poly.pdbx_strand_id
1 'polypeptide(L)'
;MVESEHYNSTMSFQSPIELKHSGPGIASFIISLVSLLGYIAIVAIAGALIGPYLEPNGNGFIGSPSREMVTNLGTLGIVVIVFLLSNLIGVILGIIGAALKNRKKVFAIIGLIMNSIVLVVLIAFFVISIISATTIT
;
A
#
# COMPACT_ATOMS: atom_id res chain seq x y z
N MET A 1 -36.68 59.73 -25.50
CA MET A 1 -35.23 59.47 -25.65
C MET A 1 -34.90 58.43 -24.60
N VAL A 2 -34.44 57.26 -25.03
CA VAL A 2 -34.28 56.06 -24.20
C VAL A 2 -32.95 56.16 -23.46
N GLU A 3 -33.00 56.23 -22.13
CA GLU A 3 -31.84 56.17 -21.25
C GLU A 3 -31.25 54.75 -21.35
N SER A 4 -30.15 54.59 -22.07
CA SER A 4 -29.45 53.32 -22.18
C SER A 4 -28.68 53.07 -20.87
N GLU A 5 -29.24 52.23 -20.00
CA GLU A 5 -28.53 51.73 -18.83
C GLU A 5 -27.23 51.05 -19.26
N HIS A 6 -26.11 51.69 -18.93
CA HIS A 6 -24.78 51.12 -19.03
C HIS A 6 -24.67 49.93 -18.08
N TYR A 7 -24.99 48.74 -18.58
CA TYR A 7 -24.76 47.48 -17.88
C TYR A 7 -23.25 47.25 -17.77
N ASN A 8 -22.67 47.72 -16.66
CA ASN A 8 -21.24 47.58 -16.38
C ASN A 8 -20.98 46.16 -15.88
N SER A 9 -20.77 45.24 -16.82
CA SER A 9 -20.36 43.85 -16.57
C SER A 9 -18.92 43.81 -16.07
N THR A 10 -18.68 44.17 -14.82
CA THR A 10 -17.42 43.81 -14.15
C THR A 10 -17.46 42.31 -13.86
N MET A 11 -17.11 41.54 -14.88
CA MET A 11 -16.88 40.10 -14.78
C MET A 11 -15.65 39.93 -13.86
N SER A 12 -15.91 39.80 -12.56
CA SER A 12 -14.85 39.52 -11.59
C SER A 12 -14.31 38.14 -11.94
N PHE A 13 -13.06 38.10 -12.41
CA PHE A 13 -12.31 36.85 -12.54
C PHE A 13 -12.16 36.27 -11.12
N GLN A 14 -13.08 35.41 -10.73
CA GLN A 14 -12.99 34.67 -9.49
C GLN A 14 -11.82 33.70 -9.66
N SER A 15 -10.69 34.00 -9.03
CA SER A 15 -9.52 33.14 -9.06
C SER A 15 -9.94 31.73 -8.60
N PRO A 16 -9.51 30.66 -9.29
CA PRO A 16 -9.82 29.31 -8.87
C PRO A 16 -9.42 29.14 -7.40
N ILE A 17 -10.36 28.73 -6.53
CA ILE A 17 -10.06 28.47 -5.13
C ILE A 17 -9.04 27.32 -5.08
N GLU A 18 -7.77 27.64 -4.86
CA GLU A 18 -6.71 26.64 -4.75
C GLU A 18 -6.86 25.86 -3.44
N LEU A 19 -7.51 24.70 -3.52
CA LEU A 19 -7.63 23.80 -2.39
C LEU A 19 -6.26 23.18 -2.07
N LYS A 20 -5.79 23.33 -0.82
CA LYS A 20 -4.57 22.66 -0.34
C LYS A 20 -4.76 21.14 -0.26
N HIS A 21 -3.67 20.39 -0.39
CA HIS A 21 -3.65 18.94 -0.18
C HIS A 21 -3.86 18.55 1.29
N SER A 22 -4.47 17.38 1.49
CA SER A 22 -4.69 16.78 2.80
C SER A 22 -3.40 16.12 3.31
N GLY A 23 -2.88 16.58 4.47
CA GLY A 23 -1.71 15.99 5.12
C GLY A 23 -1.87 14.49 5.41
N PRO A 24 -3.00 14.05 6.02
CA PRO A 24 -3.30 12.63 6.20
C PRO A 24 -3.36 11.85 4.88
N GLY A 25 -3.87 12.48 3.82
CA GLY A 25 -3.90 11.89 2.49
C GLY A 25 -2.51 11.63 1.90
N ILE A 26 -1.58 12.58 2.08
CA ILE A 26 -0.18 12.41 1.65
C ILE A 26 0.51 11.33 2.47
N ALA A 27 0.30 11.31 3.79
CA ALA A 27 0.88 10.28 4.67
C ALA A 27 0.40 8.87 4.28
N SER A 28 -0.89 8.69 4.03
CA SER A 28 -1.46 7.42 3.53
C SER A 28 -0.81 6.96 2.23
N PHE A 29 -0.61 7.88 1.28
CA PHE A 29 0.03 7.61 0.00
C PHE A 29 1.50 7.19 0.16
N ILE A 30 2.29 7.92 0.97
CA ILE A 30 3.70 7.58 1.21
C ILE A 30 3.82 6.21 1.89
N ILE A 31 2.96 5.92 2.88
CA ILE A 31 2.92 4.61 3.54
C ILE A 31 2.68 3.50 2.50
N SER A 32 1.70 3.67 1.59
CA SER A 32 1.47 2.65 0.55
C SER A 32 2.68 2.44 -0.35
N LEU A 33 3.39 3.51 -0.72
CA LEU A 33 4.56 3.41 -1.59
C LEU A 33 5.73 2.69 -0.89
N VAL A 34 6.03 3.09 0.34
CA VAL A 34 7.11 2.48 1.14
C VAL A 34 6.80 1.01 1.41
N SER A 35 5.57 0.69 1.80
CA SER A 35 5.16 -0.70 2.03
C SER A 35 5.19 -1.54 0.75
N LEU A 36 4.72 -1.01 -0.38
CA LEU A 36 4.74 -1.74 -1.65
C LEU A 36 6.18 -2.10 -2.06
N LEU A 37 7.10 -1.14 -1.98
CA LEU A 37 8.52 -1.39 -2.23
C LEU A 37 9.11 -2.38 -1.22
N GLY A 38 8.72 -2.27 0.06
CA GLY A 38 9.10 -3.22 1.10
C GLY A 38 8.67 -4.64 0.78
N TYR A 39 7.42 -4.85 0.35
CA TYR A 39 6.93 -6.18 -0.04
C TYR A 39 7.67 -6.76 -1.24
N ILE A 40 7.94 -5.94 -2.27
CA ILE A 40 8.74 -6.37 -3.43
C ILE A 40 10.12 -6.83 -2.99
N ALA A 41 10.79 -6.06 -2.12
CA ALA A 41 12.10 -6.42 -1.59
C ALA A 41 12.05 -7.72 -0.76
N ILE A 42 11.05 -7.89 0.11
CA ILE A 42 10.87 -9.10 0.92
C ILE A 42 10.69 -10.32 0.02
N VAL A 43 9.86 -10.24 -1.01
CA VAL A 43 9.66 -11.36 -1.96
C VAL A 43 10.95 -11.70 -2.68
N ALA A 44 11.72 -10.70 -3.13
CA ALA A 44 13.01 -10.93 -3.78
C ALA A 44 14.02 -11.61 -2.83
N ILE A 45 14.12 -11.15 -1.59
CA ILE A 45 15.02 -11.75 -0.58
C ILE A 45 14.57 -13.16 -0.22
N ALA A 46 13.28 -13.38 0.04
CA ALA A 46 12.72 -14.70 0.34
C ALA A 46 12.96 -15.67 -0.83
N GLY A 47 12.76 -15.22 -2.07
CA GLY A 47 13.07 -15.98 -3.27
C GLY A 47 14.55 -16.35 -3.37
N ALA A 48 15.46 -15.42 -3.06
CA ALA A 48 16.90 -15.69 -3.03
C ALA A 48 17.31 -16.69 -1.92
N LEU A 49 16.62 -16.67 -0.77
CA LEU A 49 16.86 -17.60 0.33
C LEU A 49 16.34 -19.01 0.02
N ILE A 50 15.21 -19.12 -0.66
CA ILE A 50 14.54 -20.40 -0.93
C ILE A 50 15.02 -21.01 -2.26
N GLY A 51 15.37 -20.19 -3.25
CA GLY A 51 15.70 -20.59 -4.62
C GLY A 51 16.69 -21.76 -4.75
N PRO A 52 17.84 -21.75 -4.05
CA PRO A 52 18.82 -22.85 -4.10
C PRO A 52 18.28 -24.21 -3.63
N TYR A 53 17.18 -24.21 -2.86
CA TYR A 53 16.53 -25.42 -2.34
C TYR A 53 15.41 -25.94 -3.25
N LEU A 54 15.04 -25.19 -4.29
CA LEU A 54 14.01 -25.57 -5.26
C LEU A 54 14.60 -26.18 -6.55
N GLU A 55 15.92 -26.18 -6.70
CA GLU A 55 16.59 -26.72 -7.88
C GLU A 55 16.68 -28.26 -7.83
N PRO A 56 16.15 -29.00 -8.84
CA PRO A 56 16.15 -30.46 -8.85
C PRO A 56 17.55 -31.12 -8.81
N ASN A 57 18.59 -30.38 -9.23
CA ASN A 57 19.99 -30.82 -9.23
C ASN A 57 20.88 -29.95 -8.34
N GLY A 58 20.27 -29.04 -7.56
CA GLY A 58 21.00 -28.25 -6.59
C GLY A 58 21.54 -29.16 -5.49
N ASN A 59 22.71 -28.84 -4.96
CA ASN A 59 23.24 -29.41 -3.71
C ASN A 59 22.33 -29.14 -2.48
N GLY A 60 21.24 -28.39 -2.67
CA GLY A 60 20.29 -27.95 -1.66
C GLY A 60 19.06 -28.84 -1.49
N PHE A 61 19.14 -30.17 -1.55
CA PHE A 61 18.12 -30.98 -0.86
C PHE A 61 18.57 -32.40 -0.49
N ILE A 62 19.18 -32.56 0.69
CA ILE A 62 19.11 -33.77 1.53
C ILE A 62 19.15 -33.33 3.01
N GLY A 63 18.07 -32.76 3.54
CA GLY A 63 18.01 -32.48 4.98
C GLY A 63 17.04 -31.37 5.38
N SER A 64 16.60 -31.44 6.62
CA SER A 64 15.77 -30.45 7.32
C SER A 64 16.28 -29.02 7.08
N PRO A 65 15.39 -28.02 6.97
CA PRO A 65 15.78 -26.62 6.75
C PRO A 65 16.78 -26.19 7.83
N SER A 66 17.86 -25.54 7.40
CA SER A 66 18.91 -25.10 8.31
C SER A 66 18.33 -24.12 9.33
N ARG A 67 18.87 -24.12 10.56
CA ARG A 67 18.43 -23.20 11.62
C ARG A 67 18.48 -21.74 11.16
N GLU A 68 19.53 -21.40 10.41
CA GLU A 68 19.72 -20.07 9.83
C GLU A 68 18.61 -19.71 8.83
N MET A 69 18.25 -20.64 7.92
CA MET A 69 17.16 -20.43 6.97
C MET A 69 15.83 -20.18 7.70
N VAL A 70 15.52 -20.99 8.70
CA VAL A 70 14.29 -20.84 9.50
C VAL A 70 14.27 -19.48 10.22
N THR A 71 15.39 -19.06 10.83
CA THR A 71 15.51 -17.76 11.50
C THR A 71 15.37 -16.58 10.52
N ASN A 72 15.99 -16.66 9.34
CA ASN A 72 15.92 -15.60 8.34
C ASN A 72 14.51 -15.45 7.78
N LEU A 73 13.86 -16.57 7.41
CA LEU A 73 12.47 -16.56 6.95
C LEU A 73 11.50 -16.09 8.04
N GLY A 74 11.72 -16.51 9.29
CA GLY A 74 10.94 -16.03 10.45
C GLY A 74 11.04 -14.52 10.64
N THR A 75 12.25 -13.97 10.47
CA THR A 75 12.50 -12.52 10.56
C THR A 75 11.78 -11.77 9.44
N LEU A 76 11.85 -12.26 8.19
CA LEU A 76 11.09 -11.69 7.08
C LEU A 76 9.58 -11.71 7.34
N GLY A 77 9.06 -12.78 7.95
CA GLY A 77 7.67 -12.88 8.37
C GLY A 77 7.26 -11.77 9.36
N ILE A 78 8.10 -11.46 10.35
CA ILE A 78 7.85 -10.36 11.29
C ILE A 78 7.84 -9.01 10.55
N VAL A 79 8.77 -8.79 9.62
CA VAL A 79 8.83 -7.56 8.81
C VAL A 79 7.57 -7.41 7.96
N VAL A 80 7.05 -8.49 7.37
CA VAL A 80 5.75 -8.49 6.65
C VAL A 80 4.62 -8.02 7.57
N ILE A 81 4.57 -8.49 8.82
CA ILE A 81 3.56 -8.07 9.80
C ILE A 81 3.67 -6.56 10.10
N VAL A 82 4.89 -6.02 10.27
CA VAL A 82 5.10 -4.58 10.48
C VAL A 82 4.57 -3.76 9.31
N PHE A 83 4.84 -4.17 8.07
CA PHE A 83 4.30 -3.49 6.90
C PHE A 83 2.78 -3.64 6.79
N LEU A 84 2.21 -4.77 7.21
CA LEU A 84 0.77 -5.01 7.19
C LEU A 84 0.05 -4.08 8.18
N LEU A 85 0.60 -3.93 9.39
CA LEU A 85 0.12 -2.94 10.36
C LEU A 85 0.27 -1.50 9.84
N SER A 86 1.37 -1.21 9.15
CA SER A 86 1.58 0.09 8.50
C SER A 86 0.51 0.36 7.44
N ASN A 87 0.14 -0.64 6.63
CA ASN A 87 -0.96 -0.52 5.66
C ASN A 87 -2.30 -0.26 6.33
N LEU A 88 -2.56 -0.86 7.49
CA LEU A 88 -3.76 -0.57 8.26
C LEU A 88 -3.79 0.91 8.72
N ILE A 89 -2.67 1.43 9.21
CA ILE A 89 -2.52 2.86 9.52
C ILE A 89 -2.73 3.70 8.26
N GLY A 90 -2.18 3.27 7.12
CA GLY A 90 -2.34 3.90 5.81
C GLY A 90 -3.80 3.99 5.37
N VAL A 91 -4.59 2.93 5.55
CA VAL A 91 -6.05 2.94 5.29
C VAL A 91 -6.75 3.96 6.18
N ILE A 92 -6.48 3.97 7.50
CA ILE A 92 -7.10 4.90 8.44
C ILE A 92 -6.80 6.36 8.04
N LEU A 93 -5.54 6.67 7.75
CA LEU A 93 -5.13 8.01 7.30
C LEU A 93 -5.74 8.37 5.94
N GLY A 94 -5.90 7.41 5.04
CA GLY A 94 -6.56 7.59 3.75
C GLY A 94 -8.03 7.95 3.90
N ILE A 95 -8.76 7.25 4.78
CA ILE A 95 -10.16 7.54 5.11
C ILE A 95 -10.28 8.94 5.73
N ILE A 96 -9.47 9.25 6.74
CA ILE A 96 -9.45 10.59 7.36
C ILE A 96 -9.14 11.66 6.29
N GLY A 97 -8.15 11.39 5.44
CA GLY A 97 -7.73 12.29 4.36
C GLY A 97 -8.83 12.55 3.33
N ALA A 98 -9.66 11.54 3.03
CA ALA A 98 -10.79 11.63 2.11
C ALA A 98 -12.03 12.29 2.74
N ALA A 99 -12.20 12.15 4.06
CA ALA A 99 -13.30 12.74 4.82
C ALA A 99 -13.12 14.25 5.06
N LEU A 100 -11.89 14.77 5.02
CA LEU A 100 -11.62 16.20 5.20
C LEU A 100 -12.31 17.08 4.14
N LYS A 101 -13.02 18.11 4.60
CA LYS A 101 -13.69 19.12 3.75
C LYS A 101 -12.68 20.18 3.28
N ASN A 102 -12.92 20.77 2.11
CA ASN A 102 -12.12 21.88 1.55
C ASN A 102 -10.62 21.55 1.33
N ARG A 103 -10.30 20.30 1.00
CA ARG A 103 -8.94 19.84 0.67
C ARG A 103 -8.95 18.95 -0.56
N LYS A 104 -7.84 18.92 -1.32
CA LYS A 104 -7.65 17.99 -2.44
C LYS A 104 -7.53 16.55 -1.91
N LYS A 105 -8.35 15.65 -2.47
CA LYS A 105 -8.50 14.26 -1.99
C LYS A 105 -7.73 13.22 -2.81
N VAL A 106 -7.06 13.63 -3.88
CA VAL A 106 -6.38 12.73 -4.84
C VAL A 106 -5.42 11.77 -4.12
N PHE A 107 -4.48 12.30 -3.31
CA PHE A 107 -3.53 11.46 -2.56
C PHE A 107 -4.21 10.56 -1.52
N ALA A 108 -5.27 11.05 -0.87
CA ALA A 108 -6.02 10.25 0.09
C ALA A 108 -6.71 9.06 -0.58
N ILE A 109 -7.32 9.27 -1.75
CA ILE A 109 -8.02 8.22 -2.50
C ILE A 109 -7.01 7.21 -3.06
N ILE A 110 -5.91 7.66 -3.66
CA ILE A 110 -4.88 6.77 -4.21
C ILE A 110 -4.24 5.93 -3.08
N GLY A 111 -3.83 6.59 -2.00
CA GLY A 111 -3.27 5.90 -0.83
C GLY A 111 -4.25 4.89 -0.23
N LEU A 112 -5.53 5.27 -0.11
CA LEU A 112 -6.57 4.37 0.40
C LEU A 112 -6.76 3.13 -0.50
N ILE A 113 -6.80 3.32 -1.82
CA ILE A 113 -6.95 2.22 -2.78
C ILE A 113 -5.74 1.30 -2.71
N MET A 114 -4.52 1.84 -2.76
CA MET A 114 -3.29 1.06 -2.73
C MET A 114 -3.16 0.24 -1.44
N ASN A 115 -3.32 0.87 -0.27
CA ASN A 115 -3.24 0.14 1.00
C ASN A 115 -4.37 -0.92 1.11
N SER A 116 -5.58 -0.61 0.66
CA SER A 116 -6.69 -1.57 0.69
C SER A 116 -6.45 -2.77 -0.22
N ILE A 117 -5.97 -2.55 -1.45
CA ILE A 117 -5.65 -3.62 -2.40
C ILE A 117 -4.56 -4.52 -1.81
N VAL A 118 -3.49 -3.93 -1.25
CA VAL A 118 -2.40 -4.70 -0.65
C VAL A 118 -2.91 -5.56 0.52
N LEU A 119 -3.75 -5.02 1.40
CA LEU A 119 -4.37 -5.79 2.48
C LEU A 119 -5.23 -6.94 1.95
N VAL A 120 -6.08 -6.69 0.95
CA VAL A 120 -6.94 -7.72 0.35
C VAL A 120 -6.09 -8.83 -0.27
N VAL A 121 -5.06 -8.48 -1.04
CA VAL A 121 -4.16 -9.45 -1.68
C VAL A 121 -3.42 -10.29 -0.64
N LEU A 122 -2.88 -9.65 0.43
CA LEU A 122 -2.19 -10.39 1.48
C LEU A 122 -3.13 -11.30 2.28
N ILE A 123 -4.33 -10.83 2.63
CA ILE A 123 -5.32 -11.66 3.30
C ILE A 123 -5.69 -12.86 2.44
N ALA A 124 -5.97 -12.63 1.15
CA ALA A 124 -6.26 -13.72 0.21
C ALA A 124 -5.09 -14.71 0.10
N PHE A 125 -3.86 -14.20 0.01
CA PHE A 125 -2.65 -15.03 -0.01
C PHE A 125 -2.52 -15.90 1.24
N PHE A 126 -2.70 -15.33 2.44
CA PHE A 126 -2.66 -16.09 3.70
C PHE A 126 -3.78 -17.14 3.76
N VAL A 127 -5.00 -16.80 3.36
CA VAL A 127 -6.12 -17.75 3.32
C VAL A 127 -5.81 -18.93 2.39
N ILE A 128 -5.36 -18.66 1.16
CA ILE A 128 -4.96 -19.70 0.20
C ILE A 128 -3.82 -20.55 0.77
N SER A 129 -2.83 -19.92 1.41
CA SER A 129 -1.70 -20.63 2.02
C SER A 129 -2.14 -21.56 3.15
N ILE A 130 -3.06 -21.13 4.01
CA ILE A 130 -3.59 -21.95 5.10
C ILE A 130 -4.38 -23.14 4.56
N ILE A 131 -5.25 -22.92 3.58
CA ILE A 131 -6.02 -23.97 2.93
C ILE A 131 -5.08 -25.00 2.28
N SER A 132 -4.06 -24.52 1.56
CA SER A 132 -3.07 -25.39 0.91
C SER A 132 -2.27 -26.21 1.91
N ALA A 133 -1.80 -25.59 3.00
CA ALA A 133 -1.06 -26.28 4.06
C ALA A 133 -1.91 -27.39 4.73
N THR A 134 -3.20 -27.15 4.91
CA THR A 134 -4.12 -28.11 5.53
C THR A 134 -4.49 -29.25 4.60
N THR A 135 -4.57 -28.99 3.28
CA THR A 135 -4.95 -30.00 2.27
C THR A 135 -3.81 -30.98 1.95
N ILE A 136 -2.55 -30.56 2.18
CA ILE A 136 -1.35 -31.36 1.88
C ILE A 136 -0.92 -32.22 3.09
N THR A 137 -1.51 -32.02 4.26
CA THR A 137 -1.31 -32.85 5.46
C THR A 137 -2.34 -33.97 5.51
#